data_AF-A0A8H6L459-F1
#
_entry.id   AF-A0A8H6L459-F1
#
_cell.length_a   1.000
_cell.length_b   1.000
_cell.length_c   1.000
_cell.angle_alpha   90.00
_cell.angle_beta   90.00
_cell.angle_gamma   90.00
#
_symmetry.space_group_name_H-M   'P 1'
#
loop_
_entity.id
_entity.type
_entity.pdbx_description
1 polymer ?
#
loop_
_entity_poly.entity_id
_entity_poly.type
_entity_poly.pdbx_seq_one_letter_code
_entity_poly.pdbx_strand_id
1 'polypeptide(L)'
;MVSTVTPKIIVDTDGQLLNALREGSETLQNVTDQFAPLMKRFRIYFFWEQEKTTISLSKAYIVDASSAAPILDNTERSGIAADHSHMCKFENSDAPGYRIVVAALMRYARESPALVESRWSQAKEMLRTQRSAEATELTRGF
;
A
#
# COMPACT_ATOMS: atom_id res chain seq x y z
N MET A 1 24.71 -41.20 7.75
CA MET A 1 23.29 -41.20 7.35
C MET A 1 22.82 -39.76 7.20
N VAL A 2 22.30 -39.45 6.02
CA VAL A 2 21.55 -38.26 5.54
C VAL A 2 22.15 -36.88 5.86
N SER A 3 22.82 -36.31 4.85
CA SER A 3 23.14 -34.88 4.76
C SER A 3 21.88 -34.12 4.32
N THR A 4 21.40 -33.22 5.16
CA THR A 4 20.25 -32.37 4.86
C THR A 4 20.68 -31.26 3.91
N VAL A 5 20.39 -31.42 2.62
CA VAL A 5 20.60 -30.38 1.62
C VAL A 5 19.46 -29.37 1.76
N THR A 6 19.73 -28.22 2.37
CA THR A 6 18.87 -27.05 2.32
C THR A 6 19.01 -26.39 0.95
N PRO A 7 17.94 -26.23 0.15
CA PRO A 7 18.03 -25.44 -1.06
C PRO A 7 18.22 -23.98 -0.64
N LYS A 8 19.45 -23.48 -0.77
CA LYS A 8 19.72 -22.05 -0.69
C LYS A 8 19.23 -21.43 -2.00
N ILE A 9 18.06 -20.80 -1.98
CA ILE A 9 17.78 -19.73 -2.93
C ILE A 9 18.66 -18.56 -2.48
N ILE A 10 19.92 -18.54 -2.93
CA ILE A 10 20.84 -17.43 -2.64
C ILE A 10 20.41 -16.27 -3.52
N VAL A 11 19.50 -15.45 -3.01
CA VAL A 11 19.47 -14.04 -3.42
C VAL A 11 20.66 -13.41 -2.71
N ASP A 12 21.69 -13.02 -3.46
CA ASP A 12 22.78 -12.19 -2.95
C ASP A 12 22.17 -10.83 -2.57
N THR A 13 21.67 -10.76 -1.34
CA THR A 13 21.04 -9.57 -0.81
C THR A 13 22.13 -8.86 -0.04
N ASP A 14 22.60 -7.73 -0.57
CA ASP A 14 23.55 -6.88 0.13
C ASP A 14 23.09 -6.71 1.58
N GLY A 15 23.99 -6.94 2.54
CA GLY A 15 23.66 -6.96 3.96
C GLY A 15 23.00 -5.66 4.42
N GLN A 16 23.31 -4.54 3.75
CA GLN A 16 22.65 -3.25 3.99
C GLN A 16 21.17 -3.26 3.59
N LEU A 17 20.83 -3.83 2.42
CA LEU A 17 19.44 -3.93 1.98
C LEU A 17 18.65 -4.86 2.91
N LEU A 18 19.23 -6.00 3.29
CA LEU A 18 18.56 -6.91 4.21
C LEU A 18 18.32 -6.24 5.56
N ASN A 19 19.29 -5.48 6.08
CA ASN A 19 19.13 -4.74 7.33
C ASN A 19 18.08 -3.62 7.23
N ALA A 20 18.00 -2.94 6.10
CA ALA A 20 16.99 -1.91 5.84
C ALA A 20 15.57 -2.48 5.66
N LEU A 21 15.44 -3.77 5.35
CA LEU A 21 14.16 -4.48 5.21
C LEU A 21 13.79 -5.31 6.44
N ARG A 22 14.65 -5.38 7.46
CA ARG A 22 14.32 -6.06 8.72
C ARG A 22 13.21 -5.34 9.45
N GLU A 23 12.35 -6.12 10.09
CA GLU A 23 11.34 -5.64 11.02
C GLU A 23 12.00 -4.76 12.10
N GLY A 24 11.39 -3.61 12.37
CA GLY A 24 11.92 -2.63 13.34
C GLY A 24 13.14 -1.85 12.87
N SER A 25 13.57 -1.99 11.62
CA SER A 25 14.66 -1.16 11.08
C SER A 25 14.25 0.31 11.01
N GLU A 26 15.23 1.19 11.26
CA GLU A 26 15.05 2.64 11.17
C GLU A 26 14.55 3.06 9.78
N THR A 27 15.01 2.39 8.72
CA THR A 27 14.58 2.66 7.36
C THR A 27 13.08 2.42 7.17
N LEU A 28 12.54 1.27 7.59
CA LEU A 28 11.10 1.00 7.48
C LEU A 28 10.27 1.94 8.36
N GLN A 29 10.77 2.27 9.55
CA GLN A 29 10.09 3.22 10.43
C GLN A 29 10.01 4.61 9.79
N ASN A 30 11.14 5.11 9.27
CA ASN A 30 11.20 6.40 8.59
C ASN A 30 10.28 6.45 7.37
N VAL A 31 10.22 5.37 6.57
CA VAL A 31 9.30 5.27 5.42
C VAL A 31 7.85 5.32 5.89
N THR A 32 7.51 4.58 6.95
CA THR A 32 6.16 4.55 7.53
C THR A 32 5.74 5.92 8.05
N ASP A 33 6.60 6.57 8.83
CA ASP A 33 6.33 7.86 9.46
C ASP A 33 6.16 8.97 8.42
N GLN A 34 6.96 8.94 7.34
CA GLN A 34 6.84 9.88 6.23
C GLN A 34 5.57 9.64 5.39
N PHE A 35 5.15 8.39 5.23
CA PHE A 35 3.97 8.05 4.43
C PHE A 35 2.65 8.24 5.19
N ALA A 36 2.62 8.00 6.51
CA ALA A 36 1.43 8.09 7.34
C ALA A 36 0.61 9.39 7.13
N PRO A 37 1.18 10.61 7.14
CA PRO A 37 0.40 11.82 6.90
C PRO A 37 -0.10 11.96 5.46
N LEU A 38 0.50 11.25 4.50
CA LEU A 38 0.10 11.24 3.10
C LEU A 38 -1.03 10.26 2.82
N MET A 39 -1.21 9.22 3.64
CA MET A 39 -2.24 8.19 3.44
C MET A 39 -3.64 8.74 3.23
N LYS A 40 -4.03 9.77 3.99
CA LYS A 40 -5.34 10.45 3.84
C LYS A 40 -5.58 11.08 2.46
N ARG A 41 -4.51 11.27 1.68
CA ARG A 41 -4.60 11.79 0.31
C ARG A 41 -4.90 10.69 -0.71
N PHE A 42 -4.75 9.43 -0.35
CA PHE A 42 -5.02 8.29 -1.21
C PHE A 42 -6.31 7.58 -0.82
N ARG A 43 -6.87 6.84 -1.77
CA ARG A 43 -7.86 5.80 -1.48
C ARG A 43 -7.10 4.48 -1.43
N ILE A 44 -7.10 3.85 -0.27
CA ILE A 44 -6.29 2.65 0.00
C ILE A 44 -7.23 1.51 0.39
N TYR A 45 -7.06 0.37 -0.29
CA TYR A 45 -7.75 -0.86 0.00
C TYR A 45 -6.71 -1.96 0.26
N PHE A 46 -6.70 -2.49 1.47
CA PHE A 46 -5.80 -3.57 1.87
C PHE A 46 -6.42 -4.95 1.63
N PHE A 47 -5.62 -5.87 1.11
CA PHE A 47 -6.00 -7.26 0.94
C PHE A 47 -5.03 -8.16 1.69
N TRP A 48 -5.53 -9.23 2.32
CA TRP A 48 -4.69 -10.23 2.99
C TRP A 48 -5.12 -11.65 2.60
N GLU A 49 -4.19 -12.60 2.71
CA GLU A 49 -4.44 -14.03 2.48
C GLU A 49 -5.26 -14.65 3.61
N GLN A 50 -6.20 -15.54 3.28
CA GLN A 50 -6.98 -16.29 4.29
C GLN A 50 -6.64 -17.77 4.31
N GLU A 51 -5.80 -18.24 3.39
CA GLU A 51 -5.30 -19.61 3.39
C GLU A 51 -3.78 -19.62 3.55
N LYS A 52 -3.25 -20.68 4.15
CA LYS A 52 -1.80 -20.82 4.35
C LYS A 52 -1.13 -21.25 3.06
N THR A 53 -0.05 -20.56 2.70
CA THR A 53 0.84 -20.95 1.61
C THR A 53 1.62 -22.21 1.98
N THR A 54 1.74 -23.15 1.05
CA THR A 54 2.57 -24.35 1.23
C THR A 54 4.03 -23.99 0.96
N ILE A 55 4.88 -24.16 1.97
CA ILE A 55 6.31 -23.89 1.93
C ILE A 55 7.04 -25.22 2.17
N SER A 56 7.42 -25.90 1.09
CA SER A 56 8.02 -27.24 1.16
C SER A 56 7.11 -28.22 1.93
N LEU A 57 7.50 -28.62 3.15
CA LEU A 57 6.76 -29.58 3.98
C LEU A 57 5.82 -28.93 5.01
N SER A 58 5.75 -27.59 5.07
CA SER A 58 4.92 -26.87 6.05
C SER A 58 3.91 -25.95 5.36
N LYS A 59 2.93 -25.47 6.14
CA LYS A 59 1.98 -24.44 5.72
C LYS A 59 2.04 -23.26 6.68
N ALA A 60 2.19 -22.05 6.15
CA ALA A 60 2.22 -20.83 6.93
C ALA A 60 1.54 -19.68 6.17
N TYR A 61 1.08 -18.68 6.91
CA TYR A 61 0.84 -17.37 6.30
C TYR A 61 2.20 -16.75 5.99
N ILE A 62 2.35 -16.21 4.79
CA ILE A 62 3.56 -15.50 4.36
C ILE A 62 3.60 -14.12 5.00
N VAL A 63 2.43 -13.47 5.12
CA VAL A 63 2.31 -12.16 5.76
C VAL A 63 1.21 -12.22 6.83
N ASP A 64 1.51 -11.72 8.03
CA ASP A 64 0.51 -11.59 9.08
C ASP A 64 -0.59 -10.61 8.66
N ALA A 65 -1.85 -10.93 8.99
CA ALA A 65 -2.99 -10.11 8.60
C ALA A 65 -2.92 -8.67 9.14
N SER A 66 -2.37 -8.47 10.34
CA SER A 66 -2.20 -7.13 10.92
C SER A 66 -1.13 -6.30 10.21
N SER A 67 -0.16 -6.97 9.57
CA SER A 67 0.86 -6.34 8.74
C SER A 67 0.35 -6.06 7.31
N ALA A 68 -0.37 -7.00 6.70
CA ALA A 68 -0.91 -6.86 5.35
C ALA A 68 -2.09 -5.86 5.27
N ALA A 69 -2.92 -5.83 6.31
CA ALA A 69 -4.12 -5.01 6.37
C ALA A 69 -4.27 -4.33 7.74
N PRO A 70 -3.36 -3.39 8.08
CA PRO A 70 -3.40 -2.67 9.34
C PRO A 70 -4.70 -1.88 9.48
N ILE A 71 -5.15 -1.70 10.72
CA ILE A 71 -6.35 -0.91 11.02
C ILE A 71 -5.94 0.58 11.00
N LEU A 72 -6.26 1.26 9.91
CA LEU A 72 -5.92 2.66 9.70
C LEU A 72 -7.13 3.46 9.24
N ASP A 73 -7.23 4.71 9.68
CA ASP A 73 -8.31 5.61 9.30
C ASP A 73 -8.33 5.85 7.79
N ASN A 74 -9.53 6.00 7.24
CA ASN A 74 -9.76 6.25 5.81
C ASN A 74 -9.18 5.16 4.88
N THR A 75 -9.09 3.92 5.36
CA THR A 75 -8.71 2.75 4.56
C THR A 75 -9.79 1.68 4.57
N GLU A 76 -9.86 0.91 3.50
CA GLU A 76 -10.73 -0.25 3.37
C GLU A 76 -9.91 -1.53 3.43
N ARG A 77 -10.52 -2.65 3.83
CA ARG A 77 -9.80 -3.93 3.94
C ARG A 77 -10.70 -5.12 3.63
N SER A 78 -10.16 -6.15 2.98
CA SER A 78 -10.86 -7.43 2.82
C SER A 78 -9.89 -8.60 2.65
N GLY A 79 -10.26 -9.75 3.18
CA GLY A 79 -9.47 -10.97 3.00
C GLY A 79 -9.85 -11.66 1.71
N ILE A 80 -8.87 -12.26 1.05
CA ILE A 80 -9.06 -13.10 -0.13
C ILE A 80 -8.92 -14.56 0.30
N ALA A 81 -9.92 -15.38 -0.01
CA ALA A 81 -9.93 -16.82 0.24
C ALA A 81 -8.97 -17.55 -0.71
N ALA A 82 -7.68 -17.31 -0.51
CA ALA A 82 -6.56 -17.91 -1.21
C ALA A 82 -5.29 -17.71 -0.38
N ASP A 83 -4.25 -18.46 -0.73
CA ASP A 83 -2.91 -18.27 -0.18
C ASP A 83 -2.19 -17.06 -0.80
N HIS A 84 -1.07 -16.64 -0.21
CA HIS A 84 -0.26 -15.51 -0.70
C HIS A 84 0.13 -15.62 -2.18
N SER A 85 0.37 -16.83 -2.69
CA SER A 85 0.81 -17.06 -4.06
C SER A 85 -0.33 -17.00 -5.09
N HIS A 86 -1.57 -17.15 -4.63
CA HIS A 86 -2.78 -17.25 -5.47
C HIS A 86 -3.80 -16.13 -5.24
N MET A 87 -3.69 -15.33 -4.17
CA MET A 87 -4.67 -14.27 -3.86
C MET A 87 -4.83 -13.16 -4.92
N CYS A 88 -3.88 -13.06 -5.85
CA CYS A 88 -3.94 -12.15 -7.00
C CYS A 88 -4.16 -12.88 -8.35
N LYS A 89 -4.41 -14.19 -8.33
CA LYS A 89 -4.57 -15.04 -9.52
C LYS A 89 -5.98 -15.63 -9.52
N PHE A 90 -6.89 -14.88 -10.10
CA PHE A 90 -8.29 -15.30 -10.19
C PHE A 90 -8.50 -16.21 -11.39
N GLU A 91 -9.20 -17.32 -11.18
CA GLU A 91 -9.52 -18.27 -12.24
C GLU A 91 -10.41 -17.66 -13.33
N ASN A 92 -11.39 -16.85 -12.92
CA ASN A 92 -12.34 -16.17 -13.81
C ASN A 92 -12.99 -14.98 -13.10
N SER A 93 -13.87 -14.26 -13.82
CA SER A 93 -14.58 -13.09 -13.32
C SER A 93 -15.65 -13.39 -12.26
N ASP A 94 -16.01 -14.65 -12.08
CA ASP A 94 -16.98 -15.09 -11.08
C ASP A 94 -16.34 -15.45 -9.74
N ALA A 95 -15.00 -15.56 -9.69
CA ALA A 95 -14.27 -15.79 -8.46
C ALA A 95 -14.61 -14.71 -7.41
N PRO A 96 -14.93 -15.07 -6.15
CA PRO A 96 -15.28 -14.09 -5.12
C PRO A 96 -14.23 -13.00 -4.91
N GLY A 97 -12.95 -13.38 -4.86
CA GLY A 97 -11.85 -12.43 -4.73
C GLY A 97 -11.75 -11.45 -5.91
N TYR A 98 -11.99 -11.93 -7.14
CA TYR A 98 -12.02 -11.07 -8.34
C TYR A 98 -13.10 -10.00 -8.21
N ARG A 99 -14.33 -10.42 -7.84
CA ARG A 99 -15.47 -9.50 -7.71
C ARG A 99 -15.23 -8.44 -6.64
N ILE A 100 -14.61 -8.81 -5.52
CA ILE A 100 -14.25 -7.85 -4.46
C ILE A 100 -13.25 -6.81 -4.99
N VAL A 101 -12.15 -7.26 -5.61
CA VAL A 101 -11.10 -6.36 -6.13
C VAL A 101 -11.66 -5.46 -7.23
N VAL A 102 -12.40 -6.01 -8.19
CA VAL A 102 -12.98 -5.24 -9.30
C VAL A 102 -14.03 -4.24 -8.80
N ALA A 103 -14.87 -4.61 -7.83
CA ALA A 103 -15.82 -3.67 -7.24
C ALA A 103 -15.12 -2.47 -6.58
N ALA A 104 -14.02 -2.71 -5.86
CA ALA A 104 -13.21 -1.65 -5.27
C ALA A 104 -12.58 -0.74 -6.35
N LEU A 105 -11.97 -1.34 -7.39
CA LEU A 105 -11.36 -0.60 -8.49
C LEU A 105 -12.38 0.23 -9.27
N MET A 106 -13.54 -0.34 -9.61
CA MET A 106 -14.60 0.37 -10.33
C MET A 106 -15.13 1.54 -9.52
N ARG A 107 -15.29 1.37 -8.20
CA ARG A 107 -15.72 2.46 -7.32
C ARG A 107 -14.69 3.58 -7.30
N TYR A 108 -13.40 3.26 -7.11
CA TYR A 108 -12.34 4.27 -7.11
C TYR A 108 -12.21 4.97 -8.47
N ALA A 109 -12.30 4.22 -9.56
CA ALA A 109 -12.28 4.79 -10.91
C ALA A 109 -13.46 5.73 -11.16
N ARG A 110 -14.65 5.41 -10.65
CA ARG A 110 -15.84 6.26 -10.77
C ARG A 110 -15.73 7.55 -9.96
N GLU A 111 -15.22 7.47 -8.73
CA GLU A 111 -15.13 8.61 -7.81
C GLU A 111 -13.92 9.52 -8.08
N SER A 112 -12.85 8.97 -8.68
CA SER A 112 -11.58 9.68 -8.88
C SER A 112 -11.71 10.97 -9.69
N PRO A 113 -12.43 11.06 -10.83
CA PRO A 113 -12.47 12.28 -11.65
C PRO A 113 -12.92 13.52 -10.86
N ALA A 114 -14.05 13.43 -10.16
CA ALA A 114 -14.58 14.55 -9.38
C ALA A 114 -13.66 14.95 -8.22
N LEU A 115 -13.05 13.95 -7.56
CA LEU A 115 -12.10 14.20 -6.48
C LEU A 115 -10.82 14.88 -6.98
N VAL A 116 -10.28 14.41 -8.11
CA VAL A 116 -9.07 14.96 -8.74
C VAL A 116 -9.34 16.39 -9.23
N GLU A 117 -10.47 16.64 -9.87
CA GLU A 117 -10.87 17.98 -10.31
C GLU A 117 -10.99 18.95 -9.12
N SER A 118 -11.69 18.54 -8.05
CA SER A 118 -11.82 19.34 -6.83
C SER A 118 -10.46 19.69 -6.23
N ARG A 119 -9.53 18.73 -6.17
CA ARG A 119 -8.17 18.95 -5.66
C ARG A 119 -7.38 19.93 -6.53
N TRP A 120 -7.49 19.81 -7.85
CA TRP A 120 -6.83 20.75 -8.77
C TRP A 120 -7.38 22.17 -8.63
N SER A 121 -8.69 22.32 -8.49
CA SER A 121 -9.32 23.62 -8.27
C SER A 121 -8.87 24.26 -6.96
N GLN A 122 -8.84 23.50 -5.86
CA GLN A 122 -8.32 23.95 -4.57
C GLN A 122 -6.84 24.35 -4.67
N ALA A 123 -6.01 23.53 -5.30
CA ALA A 123 -4.58 23.83 -5.46
C ALA A 123 -4.34 25.10 -6.29
N LYS A 124 -5.10 25.31 -7.37
CA LYS A 124 -5.02 26.52 -8.19
C LYS A 124 -5.42 27.76 -7.39
N GLU A 125 -6.44 27.66 -6.55
CA GLU A 125 -6.90 28.78 -5.73
C GLU A 125 -5.87 29.13 -4.66
N MET A 126 -5.34 28.14 -3.94
CA MET A 126 -4.28 28.35 -2.95
C MET A 126 -3.06 29.07 -3.56
N LEU A 127 -2.63 28.64 -4.75
CA LEU A 127 -1.52 29.28 -5.47
C LEU A 127 -1.83 30.72 -5.90
N ARG A 128 -3.09 31.02 -6.24
CA ARG A 128 -3.53 32.39 -6.57
C ARG A 128 -3.49 33.26 -5.32
N THR A 129 -4.09 32.80 -4.23
CA THR A 129 -4.11 33.53 -2.95
C THR A 129 -2.70 33.82 -2.45
N GLN A 130 -1.80 32.83 -2.50
CA GLN A 130 -0.41 33.00 -2.08
C GLN A 130 0.31 34.09 -2.89
N ARG A 131 0.22 34.05 -4.22
CA ARG A 131 0.83 35.07 -5.08
C ARG A 131 0.26 36.47 -4.82
N SER A 132 -1.04 36.58 -4.59
CA SER A 132 -1.67 37.86 -4.25
C SER A 132 -1.21 38.39 -2.89
N ALA A 133 -1.05 37.52 -1.88
CA ALA A 133 -0.53 37.89 -0.58
C ALA A 133 0.92 38.39 -0.68
N GLU A 134 1.79 37.63 -1.36
CA GLU A 134 3.20 38.00 -1.58
C GLU A 134 3.33 39.35 -2.30
N ALA A 135 2.54 39.57 -3.37
CA ALA A 135 2.52 40.85 -4.08
C ALA A 135 2.07 42.01 -3.18
N THR A 136 1.07 41.78 -2.32
CA THR A 136 0.57 42.79 -1.38
C THR A 136 1.62 43.17 -0.34
N GLU A 137 2.35 42.19 0.20
CA GLU A 137 3.44 42.42 1.15
C GLU A 137 4.57 43.24 0.53
N LEU A 138 4.97 42.93 -0.72
CA LEU A 138 5.99 43.70 -1.44
C LEU A 138 5.59 45.16 -1.66
N THR A 139 4.31 45.43 -1.95
CA THR A 139 3.82 46.81 -2.14
C THR A 139 3.64 47.60 -0.84
N ARG A 140 3.52 46.94 0.32
CA ARG A 140 3.41 47.59 1.64
C ARG A 140 4.77 47.97 2.25
N GLY A 141 5.87 47.47 1.69
CA GLY A 141 7.24 47.78 2.13
C GLY A 141 7.81 49.08 1.55
N PHE A 142 7.04 49.82 0.75
CA PHE A 142 7.35 51.16 0.21
C PHE A 142 6.34 52.19 0.75
#